data_AF-A0A1W9X891-F1
#
_entry.id   AF-A0A1W9X891-F1
#
_cell.length_a   1.000
_cell.length_b   1.000
_cell.length_c   1.000
_cell.angle_alpha   90.00
_cell.angle_beta   90.00
_cell.angle_gamma   90.00
#
_symmetry.space_group_name_H-M   'P 1'
#
loop_
_entity.id
_entity.type
_entity.pdbx_description
1 polymer ?
#
loop_
_entity_poly.entity_id
_entity_poly.type
_entity_poly.pdbx_seq_one_letter_code
_entity_poly.pdbx_strand_id
1 'polypeptide(L)'
;MINKDCQDWFKEIVLTKYTEQELLATDPQLIVLAPFTLPTTTDNAKVLEKGREWGHKVGQVFPSQQQREALDILGLFVLNRFRQLKYEEVIAMLNFDLMDTVAGRQVYEMGLIQEAREMVLELLEERFGIVPNDIMEQIHAISIRKHLKALLRQAIRSPDIDSFQEMLSKAVPTSKPQTH
;
A
#
# COMPACT_ATOMS: atom_id res chain seq x y z
N MET A 1 -3.45 45.80 9.67
CA MET A 1 -1.98 45.65 9.78
C MET A 1 -1.70 44.21 10.13
N ILE A 2 -1.33 43.40 9.15
CA ILE A 2 -0.89 42.01 9.36
C ILE A 2 0.58 42.10 9.77
N ASN A 3 0.90 41.49 10.90
CA ASN A 3 2.19 41.59 11.57
C ASN A 3 3.30 41.01 10.66
N LYS A 4 4.38 41.77 10.47
CA LYS A 4 5.44 41.52 9.48
C LYS A 4 6.57 40.61 10.01
N ASP A 5 6.36 39.96 11.15
CA ASP A 5 7.42 39.33 11.96
C ASP A 5 7.43 37.79 11.93
N CYS A 6 6.71 37.13 11.02
CA CYS A 6 6.64 35.65 10.96
C CYS A 6 7.39 35.02 9.77
N GLN A 7 8.08 35.79 8.92
CA GLN A 7 8.73 35.24 7.71
C GLN A 7 10.06 34.53 7.98
N ASP A 8 10.72 34.76 9.12
CA ASP A 8 12.06 34.21 9.41
C ASP A 8 12.09 32.92 10.25
N TRP A 9 10.93 32.36 10.62
CA TRP A 9 10.86 31.13 11.44
C TRP A 9 10.67 29.84 10.64
N PHE A 10 10.30 29.94 9.36
CA PHE A 10 10.05 28.79 8.51
C PHE A 10 11.07 28.74 7.37
N LYS A 11 11.96 27.74 7.41
CA LYS A 11 12.87 27.44 6.32
C LYS A 11 12.25 26.36 5.44
N GLU A 12 11.89 26.71 4.21
CA GLU A 12 11.48 25.73 3.20
C GLU A 12 12.69 24.86 2.81
N ILE A 13 12.53 23.54 2.91
CA ILE A 13 13.55 22.56 2.55
C ILE A 13 13.07 21.80 1.32
N VAL A 14 13.76 21.99 0.20
CA VAL A 14 13.57 21.18 -1.00
C VAL A 14 14.52 19.99 -0.92
N LEU A 15 14.02 18.85 -0.43
CA LEU A 15 14.86 17.67 -0.12
C LEU A 15 15.73 17.18 -1.29
N THR A 16 15.28 17.36 -2.53
CA THR A 16 16.05 16.98 -3.73
C THR A 16 17.26 17.88 -4.02
N LYS A 17 17.34 19.05 -3.38
CA LYS A 17 18.47 19.98 -3.45
C LYS A 17 19.44 19.83 -2.28
N TYR A 18 19.07 19.05 -1.27
CA TYR A 18 19.89 18.79 -0.10
C TYR A 18 20.73 17.53 -0.33
N THR A 19 21.99 17.60 0.08
CA THR A 19 22.80 16.42 0.31
C THR A 19 22.39 15.74 1.62
N GLU A 20 22.68 14.45 1.74
CA GLU A 20 22.49 13.71 3.00
C GLU A 20 23.21 14.39 4.18
N GLN A 21 24.42 14.92 3.96
CA GLN A 21 25.19 15.58 5.02
C GLN A 21 24.53 16.87 5.52
N GLU A 22 24.03 17.72 4.61
CA GLU A 22 23.33 18.95 4.97
C GLU A 22 22.02 18.66 5.72
N LEU A 23 21.33 17.59 5.33
CA LEU A 23 20.12 17.13 5.99
C LEU A 23 20.41 16.70 7.44
N LEU A 24 21.43 15.87 7.64
CA LEU A 24 21.80 15.37 8.98
C LEU A 24 22.45 16.44 9.86
N ALA A 25 23.10 17.44 9.27
CA ALA A 25 23.60 18.60 10.01
C ALA A 25 22.47 19.48 10.56
N THR A 26 21.28 19.43 9.95
CA THR A 26 20.09 20.12 10.46
C THR A 26 19.50 19.36 11.64
N ASP A 27 19.28 18.06 11.50
CA ASP A 27 18.88 17.15 12.57
C ASP A 27 19.22 15.70 12.17
N PRO A 28 19.99 14.94 12.98
CA PRO A 28 20.35 13.56 12.69
C PRO A 28 19.16 12.62 12.47
N GLN A 29 18.00 12.87 13.09
CA GLN A 29 16.79 12.06 12.92
C GLN A 29 16.17 12.20 11.53
N LEU A 30 16.54 13.24 10.76
CA LEU A 30 16.10 13.40 9.37
C LEU A 30 16.72 12.35 8.43
N ILE A 31 17.56 11.43 8.93
CA ILE A 31 18.05 10.28 8.17
C ILE A 31 16.93 9.48 7.50
N VAL A 32 15.73 9.44 8.08
CA VAL A 32 14.57 8.77 7.46
C VAL A 32 14.19 9.39 6.10
N LEU A 33 14.53 10.67 5.87
CA LEU A 33 14.30 11.39 4.61
C LEU A 33 15.49 11.32 3.64
N ALA A 34 16.59 10.67 4.02
CA ALA A 34 17.78 10.53 3.17
C ALA A 34 17.52 9.95 1.77
N PRO A 35 16.54 9.03 1.54
CA PRO A 35 16.19 8.59 0.19
C PRO A 35 15.93 9.74 -0.79
N PHE A 36 15.39 10.86 -0.31
CA PHE A 36 15.03 12.01 -1.14
C PHE A 36 16.23 12.85 -1.63
N THR A 37 17.40 12.63 -1.05
CA THR A 37 18.66 13.29 -1.44
C THR A 37 19.35 12.63 -2.64
N LEU A 38 18.91 11.43 -3.03
CA LEU A 38 19.41 10.73 -4.21
C LEU A 38 18.47 10.92 -5.42
N PRO A 39 19.00 11.04 -6.65
CA PRO A 39 18.19 11.01 -7.87
C PRO A 39 17.40 9.71 -8.00
N THR A 40 16.16 9.75 -8.51
CA THR A 40 15.35 8.53 -8.75
C THR A 40 15.96 7.59 -9.79
N THR A 41 16.86 8.11 -10.63
CA THR A 41 17.64 7.36 -11.64
C THR A 41 18.90 6.71 -11.06
N THR A 42 19.09 6.73 -9.74
CA THR A 42 20.26 6.11 -9.10
C THR A 42 20.22 4.59 -9.29
N ASP A 43 21.38 4.02 -9.62
CA ASP A 43 21.55 2.58 -9.78
C ASP A 43 21.16 1.78 -8.52
N ASN A 44 20.54 0.63 -8.70
CA ASN A 44 20.01 -0.18 -7.60
C ASN A 44 21.09 -0.60 -6.61
N ALA A 45 22.28 -1.00 -7.08
CA ALA A 45 23.35 -1.45 -6.18
C ALA A 45 23.77 -0.31 -5.24
N LYS A 46 23.82 0.91 -5.77
CA LYS A 46 24.12 2.11 -4.98
C LYS A 46 23.01 2.48 -4.00
N VAL A 47 21.73 2.34 -4.39
CA VAL A 47 20.62 2.54 -3.45
C VAL A 47 20.66 1.50 -2.33
N LEU A 48 20.98 0.25 -2.64
CA LEU A 48 21.08 -0.82 -1.64
C LEU A 48 22.25 -0.63 -0.66
N GLU A 49 23.39 -0.17 -1.17
CA GLU A 49 24.51 0.26 -0.33
C GLU A 49 24.07 1.39 0.61
N LYS A 50 23.46 2.44 0.05
CA LYS A 50 23.03 3.60 0.83
C LYS A 50 21.95 3.28 1.86
N GLY A 51 20.99 2.43 1.54
CA GLY A 51 19.98 2.08 2.53
C GLY A 51 20.51 1.22 3.67
N ARG A 52 21.54 0.38 3.47
CA ARG A 52 22.24 -0.25 4.60
C ARG A 52 22.90 0.78 5.51
N GLU A 53 23.56 1.79 4.92
CA GLU A 53 24.15 2.90 5.69
C GLU A 53 23.08 3.68 6.47
N TRP A 54 21.94 3.99 5.84
CA TRP A 54 20.83 4.68 6.49
C TRP A 54 20.23 3.85 7.63
N GLY A 55 20.05 2.55 7.44
CA GLY A 55 19.57 1.64 8.47
C GLY A 55 20.52 1.60 9.69
N HIS A 56 21.83 1.52 9.45
CA HIS A 56 22.82 1.60 10.53
C HIS A 56 22.75 2.94 11.27
N LYS A 57 22.62 4.07 10.55
CA LYS A 57 22.46 5.40 11.15
C LYS A 57 21.19 5.52 11.98
N VAL A 58 20.07 4.93 11.55
CA VAL A 58 18.83 4.88 12.36
C VAL A 58 19.12 4.24 13.72
N GLY A 59 19.89 3.14 13.75
CA GLY A 59 20.31 2.49 14.99
C GLY A 59 21.18 3.35 15.92
N GLN A 60 21.82 4.40 15.39
CA GLN A 60 22.68 5.32 16.14
C GLN A 60 21.95 6.57 16.63
N VAL A 61 20.99 7.08 15.87
CA VAL A 61 20.36 8.39 16.13
C VAL A 61 18.99 8.27 16.82
N PHE A 62 18.32 7.12 16.71
CA PHE A 62 17.03 6.87 17.36
C PHE A 62 17.15 6.01 18.62
N PRO A 63 16.36 6.29 19.68
CA PRO A 63 16.21 5.39 20.81
C PRO A 63 15.71 4.01 20.36
N SER A 64 16.13 2.93 21.02
CA SER A 64 15.80 1.55 20.63
C SER A 64 14.30 1.28 20.46
N GLN A 65 13.45 1.97 21.24
CA GLN A 65 11.99 1.84 21.15
C GLN A 65 11.40 2.44 19.85
N GLN A 66 12.09 3.39 19.21
CA GLN A 66 11.64 4.08 18.01
C GLN A 66 12.34 3.59 16.73
N GLN A 67 13.41 2.80 16.86
CA GLN A 67 14.19 2.33 15.71
C GLN A 67 13.35 1.53 14.71
N ARG A 68 12.43 0.69 15.20
CA ARG A 68 11.54 -0.10 14.32
C ARG A 68 10.67 0.81 13.45
N GLU A 69 9.98 1.76 14.07
CA GLU A 69 9.12 2.72 13.36
C GLU A 69 9.92 3.57 12.35
N ALA A 70 11.13 4.02 12.74
CA ALA A 70 12.00 4.77 11.85
C ALA A 70 12.48 3.94 10.64
N LEU A 71 12.82 2.67 10.84
CA LEU A 71 13.16 1.73 9.76
C LEU A 71 11.96 1.45 8.85
N ASP A 72 10.75 1.34 9.42
CA ASP A 72 9.52 1.12 8.65
C ASP A 72 9.21 2.31 7.75
N ILE A 73 9.30 3.54 8.28
CA ILE A 73 9.14 4.78 7.51
C ILE A 73 10.20 4.88 6.41
N LEU A 74 11.46 4.63 6.75
CA LEU A 74 12.57 4.65 5.79
C LEU A 74 12.34 3.63 4.66
N GLY A 75 11.94 2.40 5.01
CA GLY A 75 11.64 1.34 4.05
C GLY A 75 10.51 1.72 3.10
N LEU A 76 9.42 2.29 3.63
CA LEU A 76 8.32 2.80 2.81
C LEU A 76 8.76 3.92 1.86
N PHE A 77 9.61 4.85 2.30
CA PHE A 77 10.13 5.90 1.43
C PHE A 77 11.05 5.36 0.33
N VAL A 78 11.90 4.38 0.64
CA VAL A 78 12.73 3.71 -0.38
C VAL A 78 11.83 3.03 -1.42
N LEU A 79 10.86 2.22 -0.99
CA LEU A 79 9.95 1.50 -1.89
C LEU A 79 9.15 2.45 -2.79
N ASN A 80 8.62 3.53 -2.23
CA ASN A 80 7.84 4.50 -2.99
C ASN A 80 8.70 5.28 -4.00
N ARG A 81 9.92 5.65 -3.61
CA ARG A 81 10.79 6.51 -4.42
C ARG A 81 11.51 5.74 -5.53
N PHE A 82 12.01 4.55 -5.25
CA PHE A 82 12.81 3.73 -6.17
C PHE A 82 11.99 2.53 -6.64
N ARG A 83 11.05 2.78 -7.54
CA ARG A 83 10.06 1.79 -8.02
C ARG A 83 10.67 0.58 -8.74
N GLN A 84 11.93 0.65 -9.10
CA GLN A 84 12.68 -0.43 -9.70
C GLN A 84 13.24 -1.44 -8.68
N LEU A 85 13.24 -1.10 -7.38
CA LEU A 85 13.65 -2.03 -6.33
C LEU A 85 12.54 -3.03 -6.05
N LYS A 86 12.96 -4.27 -5.79
CA LYS A 86 12.05 -5.33 -5.34
C LYS A 86 11.85 -5.24 -3.83
N TYR A 87 10.71 -5.75 -3.40
CA TYR A 87 10.35 -5.78 -1.98
C TYR A 87 11.39 -6.54 -1.15
N GLU A 88 11.85 -7.69 -1.64
CA GLU A 88 12.82 -8.56 -0.96
C GLU A 88 14.17 -7.86 -0.74
N GLU A 89 14.58 -6.99 -1.68
CA GLU A 89 15.83 -6.25 -1.58
C GLU A 89 15.76 -5.21 -0.45
N VAL A 90 14.61 -4.57 -0.26
CA VAL A 90 14.40 -3.59 0.82
C VAL A 90 14.31 -4.27 2.18
N ILE A 91 13.66 -5.44 2.28
CA ILE A 91 13.65 -6.25 3.51
C ILE A 91 15.08 -6.58 3.92
N ALA A 92 15.88 -7.14 3.01
CA ALA A 92 17.25 -7.56 3.29
C ALA A 92 18.15 -6.38 3.72
N MET A 93 17.88 -5.19 3.19
CA MET A 93 18.67 -3.99 3.44
C MET A 93 18.37 -3.32 4.80
N LEU A 94 17.10 -3.28 5.20
CA LEU A 94 16.64 -2.50 6.36
C LEU A 94 16.08 -3.36 7.49
N ASN A 95 16.03 -4.69 7.32
CA ASN A 95 15.24 -5.60 8.14
C ASN A 95 13.77 -5.15 8.23
N PHE A 96 13.28 -4.48 7.19
CA PHE A 96 11.93 -3.93 7.09
C PHE A 96 10.90 -5.04 6.85
N ASP A 97 9.74 -4.98 7.49
CA ASP A 97 8.60 -5.84 7.12
C ASP A 97 7.40 -4.97 6.73
N LEU A 98 7.01 -5.02 5.45
CA LEU A 98 5.88 -4.24 4.95
C LEU A 98 4.57 -4.63 5.65
N MET A 99 4.43 -5.88 6.09
CA MET A 99 3.21 -6.38 6.73
C MET A 99 3.03 -5.83 8.16
N ASP A 100 4.09 -5.31 8.78
CA ASP A 100 3.98 -4.56 10.03
C ASP A 100 3.33 -3.18 9.82
N THR A 101 3.34 -2.67 8.60
CA THR A 101 2.73 -1.39 8.25
C THR A 101 1.23 -1.52 7.94
N VAL A 102 0.46 -0.45 8.20
CA VAL A 102 -0.96 -0.38 7.79
C VAL A 102 -1.10 -0.50 6.27
N ALA A 103 -0.23 0.16 5.52
CA ALA A 103 -0.25 0.15 4.05
C ALA A 103 -0.05 -1.28 3.50
N GLY A 104 0.93 -2.01 4.03
CA GLY A 104 1.18 -3.40 3.64
C GLY A 104 0.00 -4.32 3.89
N ARG A 105 -0.58 -4.25 5.09
CA ARG A 105 -1.78 -5.04 5.42
C ARG A 105 -2.96 -4.72 4.52
N GLN A 106 -3.17 -3.45 4.18
CA GLN A 106 -4.25 -3.04 3.28
C GLN A 106 -4.03 -3.56 1.86
N VAL A 107 -2.83 -3.41 1.30
CA VAL A 107 -2.51 -3.93 -0.04
C VAL A 107 -2.65 -5.44 -0.09
N TYR A 108 -2.21 -6.14 0.94
CA TYR A 108 -2.37 -7.59 1.05
C TYR A 108 -3.86 -8.00 1.10
N GLU A 109 -4.66 -7.35 1.94
CA GLU A 109 -6.10 -7.63 2.02
C GLU A 109 -6.82 -7.29 0.70
N MET A 110 -6.43 -6.23 0.00
CA MET A 110 -6.93 -5.92 -1.34
C MET A 110 -6.66 -7.07 -2.33
N GLY A 111 -5.45 -7.64 -2.30
CA GLY A 111 -5.11 -8.82 -3.10
C GLY A 111 -5.98 -10.03 -2.76
N LEU A 112 -6.19 -10.31 -1.48
CA LEU A 112 -7.04 -11.42 -1.02
C LEU A 112 -8.53 -11.23 -1.34
N ILE A 113 -9.01 -10.00 -1.40
CA ILE A 113 -10.37 -9.67 -1.86
C ILE A 113 -10.47 -9.90 -3.36
N GLN A 114 -9.48 -9.48 -4.13
CA GLN A 114 -9.45 -9.66 -5.58
C GLN A 114 -9.43 -11.13 -5.95
N GLU A 115 -8.56 -11.93 -5.33
CA GLU A 115 -8.52 -13.39 -5.48
C GLU A 115 -9.88 -14.03 -5.15
N ALA A 116 -10.54 -13.58 -4.06
CA ALA A 116 -11.84 -14.10 -3.68
C ALA A 116 -12.96 -13.74 -4.67
N ARG A 117 -12.86 -12.62 -5.40
CA ARG A 117 -13.79 -12.27 -6.49
C ARG A 117 -13.55 -13.17 -7.70
N GLU A 118 -12.29 -13.32 -8.09
CA GLU A 118 -11.88 -14.17 -9.22
C GLU A 118 -12.34 -15.60 -9.01
N MET A 119 -12.16 -16.18 -7.83
CA MET A 119 -12.66 -17.54 -7.53
C MET A 119 -14.18 -17.68 -7.65
N VAL A 120 -14.95 -16.64 -7.30
CA VAL A 120 -16.42 -16.68 -7.46
C VAL A 120 -16.77 -16.63 -8.95
N LEU A 121 -16.14 -15.75 -9.71
CA LEU A 121 -16.41 -15.59 -11.14
C LEU A 121 -16.00 -16.83 -11.94
N GLU A 122 -14.81 -17.38 -11.67
CA GLU A 122 -14.32 -18.60 -12.29
C GLU A 122 -15.27 -19.78 -12.03
N LEU A 123 -15.78 -19.93 -10.80
CA LEU A 123 -16.76 -20.96 -10.50
C LEU A 123 -18.08 -20.75 -11.24
N LEU A 124 -18.58 -19.52 -11.32
CA LEU A 124 -19.82 -19.21 -12.05
C LEU A 124 -19.65 -19.50 -13.54
N GLU A 125 -18.50 -19.14 -14.10
CA GLU A 125 -18.18 -19.40 -15.50
C GLU A 125 -18.11 -20.89 -15.81
N GLU A 126 -17.42 -21.66 -14.96
CA GLU A 126 -17.31 -23.11 -15.11
C GLU A 126 -18.68 -23.81 -15.01
N ARG A 127 -19.56 -23.35 -14.11
CA ARG A 127 -20.86 -24.00 -13.86
C ARG A 127 -21.94 -23.59 -14.85
N PHE A 128 -21.95 -22.33 -15.26
CA PHE A 128 -23.08 -21.73 -15.96
C PHE A 128 -22.71 -21.13 -17.32
N GLY A 129 -21.42 -21.14 -17.69
CA GLY A 129 -20.91 -20.45 -18.87
C GLY A 129 -20.77 -18.95 -18.65
N ILE A 130 -20.83 -18.16 -19.72
CA ILE A 130 -20.55 -16.73 -19.69
C ILE A 130 -21.35 -16.01 -18.59
N VAL A 131 -20.63 -15.38 -17.65
CA VAL A 131 -21.23 -14.65 -16.54
C VAL A 131 -21.76 -13.29 -17.04
N PRO A 132 -23.04 -12.96 -16.82
CA PRO A 132 -23.60 -11.65 -17.13
C PRO A 132 -22.86 -10.49 -16.47
N ASN A 133 -22.70 -9.39 -17.20
CA ASN A 133 -21.94 -8.21 -16.74
C ASN A 133 -22.47 -7.61 -15.42
N ASP A 134 -23.79 -7.59 -15.23
CA ASP A 134 -24.41 -7.05 -14.02
C ASP A 134 -24.08 -7.88 -12.76
N ILE A 135 -23.90 -9.19 -12.91
CA ILE A 135 -23.43 -10.08 -11.84
C ILE A 135 -21.94 -9.82 -11.55
N MET A 136 -21.13 -9.66 -12.60
CA MET A 136 -19.70 -9.34 -12.45
C MET A 136 -19.50 -8.03 -11.70
N GLU A 137 -20.23 -6.96 -12.08
CA GLU A 137 -20.17 -5.66 -11.42
C GLU A 137 -20.57 -5.75 -9.95
N GLN A 138 -21.63 -6.48 -9.62
CA GLN A 138 -22.07 -6.69 -8.24
C GLN A 138 -21.01 -7.44 -7.42
N ILE A 139 -20.36 -8.45 -7.97
CA ILE A 139 -19.27 -9.18 -7.29
C ILE A 139 -18.06 -8.27 -7.07
N HIS A 140 -17.68 -7.48 -8.08
CA HIS A 140 -16.58 -6.52 -7.98
C HIS A 140 -16.85 -5.40 -6.96
N ALA A 141 -18.11 -5.04 -6.72
CA ALA A 141 -18.48 -4.05 -5.71
C ALA A 141 -18.30 -4.56 -4.26
N ILE A 142 -18.21 -5.87 -4.04
CA ILE A 142 -18.09 -6.44 -2.68
C ILE A 142 -16.65 -6.30 -2.20
N SER A 143 -16.45 -5.53 -1.13
CA SER A 143 -15.14 -5.26 -0.52
C SER A 143 -14.83 -6.10 0.72
N ILE A 144 -15.75 -6.99 1.13
CA ILE A 144 -15.60 -7.80 2.35
C ILE A 144 -15.33 -9.25 1.95
N ARG A 145 -14.09 -9.73 2.16
CA ARG A 145 -13.64 -11.08 1.81
C ARG A 145 -14.55 -12.20 2.37
N LYS A 146 -15.08 -12.02 3.59
CA LYS A 146 -16.00 -12.99 4.21
C LYS A 146 -17.30 -13.17 3.42
N HIS A 147 -17.81 -12.09 2.82
CA HIS A 147 -19.01 -12.15 1.98
C HIS A 147 -18.73 -12.88 0.67
N LEU A 148 -17.59 -12.63 0.04
CA LEU A 148 -17.16 -13.36 -1.16
C LEU A 148 -17.01 -14.86 -0.90
N LYS A 149 -16.40 -15.26 0.23
CA LYS A 149 -16.34 -16.68 0.64
C LYS A 149 -17.71 -17.30 0.92
N ALA A 150 -18.70 -16.51 1.31
CA ALA A 150 -20.08 -16.97 1.46
C ALA A 150 -20.75 -17.14 0.09
N LEU A 151 -20.56 -16.16 -0.81
CA LEU A 151 -21.04 -16.23 -2.18
C LEU A 151 -20.45 -17.41 -2.93
N LEU A 152 -19.16 -17.71 -2.78
CA LEU A 152 -18.55 -18.88 -3.40
C LEU A 152 -19.28 -20.18 -3.01
N ARG A 153 -19.58 -20.35 -1.72
CA ARG A 153 -20.34 -21.52 -1.23
C ARG A 153 -21.78 -21.55 -1.74
N GLN A 154 -22.39 -20.39 -1.98
CA GLN A 154 -23.72 -20.30 -2.57
C GLN A 154 -23.68 -20.63 -4.06
N ALA A 155 -22.70 -20.09 -4.79
CA ALA A 155 -22.44 -20.39 -6.19
C ALA A 155 -22.22 -21.89 -6.43
N ILE A 156 -21.73 -22.68 -5.46
CA ILE A 156 -21.67 -24.16 -5.56
C ILE A 156 -23.07 -24.81 -5.46
N ARG A 157 -23.97 -24.22 -4.66
CA ARG A 157 -25.28 -24.80 -4.31
C ARG A 157 -26.39 -24.35 -5.24
N SER A 158 -26.22 -23.23 -5.94
CA SER A 158 -27.24 -22.71 -6.85
C SER A 158 -27.48 -23.68 -8.01
N PRO A 159 -28.74 -23.97 -8.38
CA PRO A 159 -29.04 -24.84 -9.50
C PRO A 159 -28.68 -24.20 -10.84
N ASP A 160 -28.85 -22.89 -10.95
CA ASP A 160 -28.63 -22.08 -12.15
C ASP A 160 -28.17 -20.65 -11.77
N ILE A 161 -27.83 -19.88 -12.80
CA ILE A 161 -27.31 -18.51 -12.64
C ILE A 161 -28.38 -17.53 -12.16
N ASP A 162 -29.64 -17.71 -12.56
CA ASP A 162 -30.76 -16.85 -12.14
C ASP A 162 -31.01 -16.99 -10.64
N SER A 163 -30.97 -18.21 -10.12
CA SER A 163 -31.07 -18.52 -8.68
C SER A 163 -29.92 -17.88 -7.90
N PHE A 164 -28.71 -17.87 -8.46
CA PHE A 164 -27.57 -17.18 -7.85
C PHE A 164 -27.77 -15.66 -7.85
N GLN A 165 -28.23 -15.07 -8.96
CA GLN A 165 -28.46 -13.64 -9.10
C GLN A 165 -29.54 -13.14 -8.11
N GLU A 166 -30.61 -13.91 -7.90
CA GLU A 166 -31.64 -13.59 -6.93
C GLU A 166 -31.07 -13.53 -5.50
N MET A 167 -30.17 -14.45 -5.15
CA MET A 167 -29.48 -14.45 -3.86
C MET A 167 -28.50 -13.28 -3.72
N LEU A 168 -27.72 -12.99 -4.77
CA LEU A 168 -26.76 -11.89 -4.80
C LEU A 168 -27.46 -10.54 -4.58
N SER A 169 -28.60 -10.34 -5.24
CA SER A 169 -29.42 -9.13 -5.14
C SER A 169 -29.99 -8.90 -3.73
N LYS A 170 -30.23 -9.98 -2.97
CA LYS A 170 -30.66 -9.90 -1.56
C LYS A 170 -29.49 -9.60 -0.61
N ALA A 171 -28.27 -9.96 -1.00
CA ALA A 171 -27.07 -9.81 -0.19
C ALA A 171 -26.36 -8.45 -0.37
N VAL A 172 -26.54 -7.79 -1.51
CA VAL A 172 -25.98 -6.47 -1.82
C VAL A 172 -27.12 -5.44 -1.88
N PRO A 173 -27.27 -4.53 -0.89
CA PRO A 173 -28.24 -3.45 -1.00
C PRO A 173 -27.87 -2.58 -2.20
N THR A 174 -28.79 -2.49 -3.16
CA THR A 174 -28.64 -1.65 -4.35
C THR A 174 -28.49 -0.19 -3.93
N SER A 175 -27.27 0.35 -4.01
CA SER A 175 -27.05 1.79 -4.04
C SER A 175 -27.55 2.32 -5.39
N LYS A 176 -28.86 2.57 -5.49
CA LYS A 176 -29.41 3.34 -6.62
C LYS A 176 -28.75 4.72 -6.61
N PRO A 177 -28.27 5.24 -7.77
CA PRO A 177 -27.86 6.63 -7.85
C PRO A 177 -29.08 7.51 -7.63
N GLN A 178 -29.03 8.36 -6.60
CA GLN A 178 -30.02 9.43 -6.43
C GLN A 178 -29.78 10.44 -7.55
N THR A 179 -30.71 10.47 -8.51
CA THR A 179 -30.81 11.52 -9.51
C THR A 179 -31.39 12.75 -8.81
N HIS A 180 -30.59 13.82 -8.76
CA HIS A 180 -31.05 15.18 -8.48
C HIS A 180 -31.07 15.98 -9.79
#